data_AF-A0A9E1IKU5-F1
#
_entry.id   AF-A0A9E1IKU5-F1
#
_cell.length_a   1.000
_cell.length_b   1.000
_cell.length_c   1.000
_cell.angle_alpha   90.00
_cell.angle_beta   90.00
_cell.angle_gamma   90.00
#
_symmetry.space_group_name_H-M   'P 1'
#
loop_
_entity.id
_entity.type
_entity.pdbx_description
1 polymer ?
#
loop_
_entity_poly.entity_id
_entity_poly.type
_entity_poly.pdbx_seq_one_letter_code
_entity_poly.pdbx_strand_id
1 'polypeptide(L)'
;MQTLRFFLLSMLLGCPQPTPEKPDDTDTDVVDTEIHDTGDPEAFCGDGKVNAGLGEICDDKNNIYGDGCRGDCLGYEICGDGLLDDAVGEECDGAGVDDCDCDIYCT
;
A
#
# COMPACT_ATOMS: atom_id res chain seq x y z
N MET A 1 -29.15 -41.89 -28.80
CA MET A 1 -28.91 -41.97 -27.35
C MET A 1 -28.59 -40.56 -26.89
N GLN A 2 -29.54 -40.01 -26.14
CA GLN A 2 -29.57 -38.67 -25.57
C GLN A 2 -28.61 -38.58 -24.38
N THR A 3 -27.79 -37.53 -24.30
CA THR A 3 -27.37 -36.78 -23.09
C THR A 3 -26.38 -35.71 -23.57
N LEU A 4 -26.81 -34.60 -24.14
CA LEU A 4 -27.20 -33.35 -23.45
C LEU A 4 -26.56 -33.16 -22.05
N ARG A 5 -25.92 -31.98 -21.88
CA ARG A 5 -25.19 -31.44 -20.71
C ARG A 5 -23.70 -31.79 -20.77
N PHE A 6 -22.79 -30.85 -21.05
CA PHE A 6 -22.46 -29.71 -20.19
C PHE A 6 -22.30 -28.42 -21.00
N PHE A 7 -23.36 -27.62 -21.07
CA PHE A 7 -23.24 -26.15 -21.06
C PHE A 7 -23.10 -25.78 -19.58
N LEU A 8 -21.87 -25.59 -19.08
CA LEU A 8 -21.55 -24.97 -17.79
C LEU A 8 -20.14 -24.38 -17.98
N LEU A 9 -20.03 -23.21 -18.61
CA LEU A 9 -19.91 -21.95 -17.88
C LEU A 9 -18.74 -21.95 -16.89
N SER A 10 -17.51 -21.80 -17.39
CA SER A 10 -16.40 -21.28 -16.58
C SER A 10 -15.74 -20.12 -17.31
N MET A 11 -16.53 -19.05 -17.44
CA MET A 11 -16.10 -17.71 -17.82
C MET A 11 -15.74 -16.87 -16.58
N LEU A 12 -15.39 -17.48 -15.44
CA LEU A 12 -15.33 -16.75 -14.15
C LEU A 12 -14.31 -17.34 -13.15
N LEU A 13 -13.09 -17.67 -13.57
CA LEU A 13 -11.97 -17.81 -12.62
C LEU A 13 -11.11 -16.55 -12.67
N GLY A 14 -11.75 -15.39 -12.60
CA GLY A 14 -11.09 -14.19 -12.10
C GLY A 14 -11.22 -14.25 -10.58
N CYS A 15 -10.11 -14.17 -9.88
CA CYS A 15 -10.07 -14.06 -8.43
C CYS A 15 -11.09 -12.97 -7.99
N PRO A 16 -12.00 -13.24 -7.04
CA PRO A 16 -12.88 -12.21 -6.52
C PRO A 16 -11.99 -11.15 -5.86
N GLN A 17 -11.79 -10.04 -6.57
CA GLN A 17 -11.05 -8.89 -6.07
C GLN A 17 -11.69 -8.48 -4.74
N PRO A 18 -10.93 -8.39 -3.62
CA PRO A 18 -11.40 -7.61 -2.49
C PRO A 18 -11.58 -6.19 -3.02
N THR A 19 -12.82 -5.71 -3.09
CA THR A 19 -13.05 -4.30 -3.37
C THR A 19 -12.37 -3.52 -2.24
N PRO A 20 -11.56 -2.50 -2.54
CA PRO A 20 -11.08 -1.62 -1.49
C PRO A 20 -12.31 -0.99 -0.82
N GLU A 21 -12.63 -1.45 0.39
CA GLU A 21 -13.55 -0.75 1.26
C GLU A 21 -12.81 0.51 1.70
N LYS A 22 -13.06 1.61 0.99
CA LYS A 22 -12.60 2.94 1.38
C LYS A 22 -13.04 3.19 2.82
N PRO A 23 -12.13 3.48 3.76
CA PRO A 23 -12.50 4.03 5.05
C PRO A 23 -13.27 5.35 4.85
N ASP A 24 -14.46 5.43 5.46
CA ASP A 24 -15.30 6.62 5.42
C ASP A 24 -14.67 7.69 6.33
N ASP A 25 -13.77 8.49 5.77
CA ASP A 25 -13.09 9.59 6.47
C ASP A 25 -14.07 10.76 6.70
N THR A 26 -14.96 10.60 7.67
CA THR A 26 -15.70 11.71 8.27
C THR A 26 -15.41 11.78 9.76
N ASP A 27 -14.31 12.45 10.12
CA ASP A 27 -14.33 13.27 11.33
C ASP A 27 -13.67 14.63 11.01
N THR A 28 -14.54 15.56 10.63
CA THR A 28 -14.26 16.99 10.59
C THR A 28 -14.23 17.53 12.02
N ASP A 29 -13.23 18.38 12.28
CA ASP A 29 -13.16 19.39 13.34
C ASP A 29 -12.44 19.02 14.65
N VAL A 30 -11.13 18.74 14.55
CA VAL A 30 -10.18 19.28 15.54
C VAL A 30 -9.65 20.62 15.05
N VAL A 31 -10.40 21.69 15.34
CA VAL A 31 -9.80 23.03 15.44
C VAL A 31 -9.16 23.11 16.82
N ASP A 32 -7.93 22.60 16.93
CA ASP A 32 -7.01 23.04 17.97
C ASP A 32 -6.04 24.03 17.32
N THR A 33 -6.41 25.31 17.41
CA THR A 33 -5.56 26.42 17.02
C THR A 33 -4.36 26.48 17.97
N GLU A 34 -3.36 25.60 17.83
CA GLU A 34 -1.92 25.76 18.16
C GLU A 34 -1.00 24.68 17.50
N ILE A 35 -1.16 24.37 16.19
CA ILE A 35 -0.21 23.49 15.48
C ILE A 35 0.71 24.30 14.54
N HIS A 36 1.99 24.37 14.90
CA HIS A 36 3.10 24.60 13.97
C HIS A 36 3.26 23.37 13.07
N ASP A 37 2.54 23.26 11.94
CA ASP A 37 2.73 22.11 11.02
C ASP A 37 2.37 22.39 9.55
N THR A 38 2.36 23.66 9.12
CA THR A 38 2.15 23.97 7.68
C THR A 38 3.35 24.64 7.02
N GLY A 39 4.56 24.34 7.52
CA GLY A 39 5.79 24.73 6.82
C GLY A 39 7.00 24.75 7.74
N ASP A 40 7.48 23.58 8.13
CA ASP A 40 8.89 23.46 8.44
C ASP A 40 9.63 23.58 7.09
N PRO A 41 10.40 24.65 6.83
CA PRO A 41 11.16 24.80 5.58
C PRO A 41 12.22 23.69 5.40
N GLU A 42 12.45 22.90 6.45
CA GLU A 42 13.33 21.75 6.49
C GLU A 42 12.54 20.41 6.46
N ALA A 43 11.25 20.41 6.12
CA ALA A 43 10.49 19.16 5.94
C ALA A 43 11.00 18.40 4.71
N PHE A 44 11.48 17.17 4.91
CA PHE A 44 11.86 16.25 3.85
C PHE A 44 11.89 14.81 4.35
N CYS A 45 11.72 13.86 3.43
CA CYS A 45 11.82 12.44 3.73
C CYS A 45 13.20 12.10 4.29
N GLY A 46 13.25 11.55 5.50
CA GLY A 46 14.45 11.24 6.24
C GLY A 46 14.84 12.29 7.29
N ASP A 47 13.96 13.23 7.64
CA ASP A 47 14.21 14.23 8.69
C ASP A 47 13.88 13.73 10.11
N GLY A 48 13.29 12.54 10.20
CA GLY A 48 12.87 11.90 11.44
C GLY A 48 11.44 12.20 11.87
N LYS A 49 10.64 12.85 11.03
CA LYS A 49 9.23 13.19 11.29
C LYS A 49 8.40 12.84 10.05
N VAL A 50 7.18 12.37 10.28
CA VAL A 50 6.23 12.17 9.19
C VAL A 50 5.61 13.52 8.82
N ASN A 51 6.01 14.07 7.67
CA ASN A 51 5.52 15.35 7.17
C ASN A 51 4.27 15.14 6.29
N ALA A 52 3.09 15.10 6.92
CA ALA A 52 1.82 14.90 6.22
C ALA A 52 1.56 15.94 5.11
N GLY A 53 2.09 17.16 5.25
CA GLY A 53 2.02 18.20 4.21
C GLY A 53 2.77 17.88 2.90
N LEU A 54 3.75 16.97 2.94
CA LEU A 54 4.46 16.44 1.77
C LEU A 54 3.88 15.11 1.26
N GLY A 55 2.90 14.55 1.97
CA GLY A 55 2.31 13.24 1.65
C GLY A 55 3.13 12.05 2.16
N GLU A 56 4.02 12.27 3.13
CA GLU A 56 4.79 11.19 3.75
C GLU A 56 3.88 10.26 4.56
N ILE A 57 4.08 8.95 4.39
CA ILE A 57 3.40 7.88 5.13
C ILE A 57 4.28 7.40 6.30
N CYS A 58 5.60 7.43 6.11
CA CYS A 58 6.61 7.03 7.10
C CYS A 58 7.83 7.95 7.04
N ASP A 59 8.66 7.90 8.07
CA ASP A 59 10.00 8.51 8.07
C ASP A 59 10.88 7.76 9.08
N ASP A 60 12.02 7.25 8.63
CA ASP A 60 12.98 6.50 9.45
C ASP A 60 14.36 7.19 9.56
N LYS A 61 14.40 8.50 9.32
CA LYS A 61 15.57 9.39 9.39
C LYS A 61 16.58 9.22 8.25
N ASN A 62 16.21 8.55 7.18
CA ASN A 62 17.03 8.50 5.97
C ASN A 62 16.18 8.23 4.70
N ASN A 63 16.83 7.99 3.55
CA ASN A 63 16.19 7.74 2.25
C ASN A 63 16.72 6.44 1.60
N ILE A 64 17.20 5.51 2.42
CA ILE A 64 17.66 4.20 1.98
C ILE A 64 16.42 3.35 1.75
N TYR A 65 16.49 2.45 0.78
CA TYR A 65 15.49 1.41 0.62
C TYR A 65 16.00 0.15 1.33
N GLY A 66 15.10 -0.61 1.95
CA GLY A 66 15.38 -1.86 2.66
C GLY A 66 15.48 -1.75 4.18
N ASP A 67 15.17 -0.59 4.76
CA ASP A 67 15.11 -0.36 6.20
C ASP A 67 13.70 -0.13 6.75
N GLY A 68 12.68 -0.31 5.90
CA GLY A 68 11.28 -0.44 6.27
C GLY A 68 10.43 0.78 5.92
N CYS A 69 11.04 1.91 5.57
CA CYS A 69 10.36 3.02 4.92
C CYS A 69 10.96 3.17 3.52
N ARG A 70 10.12 3.40 2.50
CA ARG A 70 10.63 3.64 1.16
C ARG A 70 11.52 4.89 1.17
N GLY A 71 12.53 4.93 0.31
CA GLY A 71 13.42 6.10 0.21
C GLY A 71 12.73 7.41 -0.21
N ASP A 72 11.48 7.33 -0.69
CA ASP A 72 10.61 8.48 -0.99
C ASP A 72 9.57 8.79 0.11
N CYS A 73 9.53 8.00 1.17
CA CYS A 73 8.60 8.09 2.30
C CYS A 73 7.12 7.97 1.91
N LEU A 74 6.81 7.54 0.68
CA LEU A 74 5.43 7.43 0.18
C LEU A 74 4.77 6.09 0.51
N GLY A 75 5.44 5.23 1.26
CA GLY A 75 4.96 3.91 1.65
C GLY A 75 5.96 3.18 2.52
N TYR A 76 5.49 2.10 3.14
CA TYR A 76 6.36 1.15 3.81
C TYR A 76 6.90 0.15 2.79
N GLU A 77 7.89 -0.64 3.19
CA GLU A 77 8.43 -1.72 2.36
C GLU A 77 7.89 -3.05 2.86
N ILE A 78 6.60 -3.30 2.57
CA ILE A 78 5.84 -4.43 3.12
C ILE A 78 5.09 -5.17 2.01
N CYS A 79 5.49 -6.41 1.80
CA CYS A 79 4.75 -7.35 0.95
C CYS A 79 3.25 -7.39 1.28
N GLY A 80 2.42 -7.09 0.28
CA GLY A 80 0.97 -7.09 0.40
C GLY A 80 0.36 -5.72 0.71
N ASP A 81 1.13 -4.63 0.68
CA ASP A 81 0.67 -3.28 1.00
C ASP A 81 0.10 -2.50 -0.20
N GLY A 82 0.14 -3.09 -1.39
CA GLY A 82 -0.34 -2.49 -2.63
C GLY A 82 0.78 -1.85 -3.46
N LEU A 83 2.02 -1.86 -2.99
CA LEU A 83 3.17 -1.23 -3.62
C LEU A 83 4.24 -2.27 -3.96
N LEU A 84 4.79 -2.21 -5.17
CA LEU A 84 5.90 -3.07 -5.54
C LEU A 84 7.22 -2.44 -5.06
N ASP A 85 7.90 -3.11 -4.12
CA ASP A 85 9.22 -2.71 -3.61
C ASP A 85 10.35 -3.57 -4.19
N ASP A 86 10.62 -3.38 -5.49
CA ASP A 86 11.68 -4.08 -6.22
C ASP A 86 13.08 -3.83 -5.62
N ALA A 87 13.28 -2.66 -5.01
CA ALA A 87 14.51 -2.28 -4.34
C ALA A 87 14.85 -3.18 -3.14
N VAL A 88 13.85 -3.78 -2.49
CA VAL A 88 14.04 -4.70 -1.35
C VAL A 88 13.89 -6.17 -1.73
N GLY A 89 13.65 -6.45 -3.01
CA GLY A 89 13.59 -7.80 -3.57
C GLY A 89 12.18 -8.36 -3.74
N GLU A 90 11.15 -7.51 -3.70
CA GLU A 90 9.80 -7.93 -4.07
C GLU A 90 9.68 -8.07 -5.59
N GLU A 91 9.21 -9.23 -6.05
CA GLU A 91 8.93 -9.47 -7.48
C GLU A 91 7.47 -9.17 -7.84
N CYS A 92 6.62 -9.11 -6.82
CA CYS A 92 5.19 -8.84 -6.87
C CYS A 92 4.78 -8.26 -5.50
N ASP A 93 3.57 -7.73 -5.38
CA ASP A 93 3.07 -7.23 -4.09
C ASP A 93 1.74 -7.88 -3.68
N GLY A 94 0.91 -8.29 -4.66
CA GLY A 94 -0.28 -9.14 -4.45
C GLY A 94 -1.32 -8.64 -3.41
N ALA A 95 -1.21 -7.38 -2.93
CA ALA A 95 -2.18 -6.66 -2.12
C ALA A 95 -2.93 -7.53 -1.07
N GLY A 96 -2.20 -8.20 -0.17
CA GLY A 96 -2.76 -9.02 0.92
C GLY A 96 -2.54 -10.54 0.78
N VAL A 97 -1.40 -10.94 0.24
CA VAL A 97 -1.04 -12.21 -0.42
C VAL A 97 -1.41 -13.56 0.25
N ASP A 98 -2.37 -14.24 -0.39
CA ASP A 98 -2.32 -15.63 -0.90
C ASP A 98 -2.80 -15.71 -2.37
N ASP A 99 -2.26 -14.88 -3.28
CA ASP A 99 -2.64 -14.88 -4.70
C ASP A 99 -1.87 -15.93 -5.53
N CYS A 100 -2.45 -16.39 -6.64
CA CYS A 100 -1.87 -17.45 -7.48
C CYS A 100 -0.56 -17.04 -8.19
N ASP A 101 -0.33 -15.74 -8.32
CA ASP A 101 0.83 -15.14 -8.99
C ASP A 101 1.78 -14.42 -8.02
N CYS A 102 1.44 -14.32 -6.72
CA CYS A 102 2.25 -13.67 -5.72
C CYS A 102 2.15 -14.37 -4.36
N ASP A 103 3.25 -14.96 -3.91
CA ASP A 103 3.30 -15.69 -2.64
C ASP A 103 3.41 -14.75 -1.43
N ILE A 104 3.27 -15.31 -0.21
CA ILE A 104 3.33 -14.52 1.04
C ILE A 104 4.70 -13.88 1.32
N TYR A 105 5.72 -14.23 0.54
CA TYR A 105 7.05 -13.67 0.63
C TYR A 105 7.36 -12.71 -0.52
N CYS A 106 6.40 -12.48 -1.42
CA CYS A 106 6.55 -11.64 -2.61
C CYS A 106 7.73 -12.07 -3.50
N THR A 107 7.95 -13.39 -3.63
CA THR A 107 9.01 -14.02 -4.45
C THR A 107 8.50 -15.07 -5.44
#